data_AF-A6LP76-F1
#
_entry.id   AF-A6LP76-F1
#
_cell.length_a   1.000
_cell.length_b   1.000
_cell.length_c   1.000
_cell.angle_alpha   90.00
_cell.angle_beta   90.00
_cell.angle_gamma   90.00
#
_symmetry.space_group_name_H-M   'P 1'
#
loop_
_entity.id
_entity.type
_entity.pdbx_description
1 polymer ?
#
loop_
_entity_poly.entity_id
_entity_poly.type
_entity_poly.pdbx_seq_one_letter_code
_entity_poly.pdbx_strand_id
1 'polypeptide(L)'
;MTKKGQKFKKYPSELKYQVVKLFIEENLPKKTIASLLGISPDRVRLWIKNYLLYGEAECKRGKPKKESFEEEMERLRAENAYLKLLMKKFLRKEIVKKLK
;
A
#
# COMPACT_ATOMS: atom_id res chain seq x y z
N MET A 1 6.05 -13.13 -24.56
CA MET A 1 7.52 -13.01 -24.40
C MET A 1 7.94 -11.59 -24.74
N THR A 2 8.76 -10.95 -23.90
CA THR A 2 9.31 -9.61 -24.19
C THR A 2 10.46 -9.73 -25.19
N LYS A 3 10.53 -8.81 -26.16
CA LYS A 3 11.62 -8.82 -27.16
C LYS A 3 12.91 -8.27 -26.53
N LYS A 4 14.05 -8.89 -26.81
CA LYS A 4 15.37 -8.41 -26.38
C LYS A 4 15.58 -6.98 -26.92
N GLY A 5 15.87 -6.02 -26.03
CA GLY A 5 16.02 -4.60 -26.38
C GLY A 5 14.74 -3.75 -26.33
N GLN A 6 13.61 -4.31 -25.89
CA GLN A 6 12.37 -3.53 -25.74
C GLN A 6 12.52 -2.43 -24.69
N LYS A 7 12.44 -1.16 -25.14
CA LYS A 7 12.44 0.01 -24.25
C LYS A 7 11.05 0.20 -23.66
N PHE A 8 10.96 0.22 -22.33
CA PHE A 8 9.70 0.52 -21.64
C PHE A 8 9.57 2.00 -21.38
N LYS A 9 8.38 2.56 -21.68
CA LYS A 9 8.03 3.94 -21.30
C LYS A 9 8.09 4.06 -19.77
N LYS A 10 8.98 4.93 -19.28
CA LYS A 10 9.09 5.26 -17.86
C LYS A 10 8.05 6.35 -17.54
N TYR A 11 7.42 6.21 -16.38
CA TYR A 11 6.47 7.19 -15.86
C TYR A 11 6.99 7.67 -14.51
N PRO A 12 6.97 8.99 -14.25
CA PRO A 12 7.34 9.54 -12.95
C PRO A 12 6.37 9.04 -11.87
N SER A 13 6.83 8.97 -10.63
CA SER A 13 6.03 8.55 -9.46
C SER A 13 4.81 9.45 -9.28
N GLU A 14 4.99 10.77 -9.38
CA GLU A 14 3.92 11.78 -9.25
C GLU A 14 2.71 11.48 -10.14
N LEU A 15 2.95 11.14 -11.41
CA LEU A 15 1.88 10.81 -12.36
C LEU A 15 1.13 9.53 -11.96
N LYS A 16 1.80 8.55 -11.34
CA LYS A 16 1.13 7.34 -10.84
C LYS A 16 0.21 7.67 -9.66
N TYR A 17 0.66 8.53 -8.75
CA TYR A 17 -0.15 8.99 -7.63
C TYR A 17 -1.31 9.87 -8.08
N GLN A 18 -1.11 10.72 -9.10
CA GLN A 18 -2.18 11.51 -9.71
C GLN A 18 -3.30 10.62 -10.27
N VAL A 19 -2.95 9.52 -10.95
CA VAL A 19 -3.93 8.53 -11.42
C VAL A 19 -4.76 7.94 -10.27
N VAL A 20 -4.09 7.57 -9.18
CA VAL A 20 -4.77 7.01 -8.00
C VAL A 20 -5.66 8.05 -7.33
N LYS A 21 -5.19 9.29 -7.22
CA LYS A 21 -5.94 10.41 -6.63
C LYS A 21 -7.26 10.64 -7.38
N LEU A 22 -7.20 10.77 -8.71
CA LEU A 22 -8.39 10.93 -9.56
C LEU A 22 -9.37 9.74 -9.45
N PHE A 23 -8.85 8.54 -9.20
CA PHE A 23 -9.71 7.36 -9.01
C PHE A 23 -10.38 7.33 -7.63
N ILE A 24 -9.69 7.73 -6.57
CA ILE A 24 -10.20 7.62 -5.19
C ILE A 24 -11.03 8.85 -4.80
N GLU A 25 -10.53 10.04 -5.09
CA GLU A 25 -11.16 11.30 -4.66
C GLU A 25 -12.28 11.70 -5.61
N GLU A 26 -12.05 11.63 -6.93
CA GLU A 26 -13.02 12.07 -7.94
C GLU A 26 -13.88 10.92 -8.49
N ASN A 27 -13.62 9.68 -8.07
CA ASN A 27 -14.33 8.46 -8.48
C ASN A 27 -14.44 8.29 -10.00
N LEU A 28 -13.43 8.77 -10.74
CA LEU A 28 -13.46 8.77 -12.19
C LEU A 28 -13.28 7.36 -12.78
N PRO A 29 -13.94 7.04 -13.91
CA PRO A 29 -13.72 5.77 -14.58
C PRO A 29 -12.28 5.66 -15.10
N LYS A 30 -11.69 4.47 -14.98
CA LYS A 30 -10.30 4.19 -15.41
C LYS A 30 -10.03 4.58 -16.87
N LYS A 31 -11.04 4.43 -17.76
CA LYS A 31 -10.95 4.82 -19.17
C LYS A 31 -10.86 6.34 -19.33
N THR A 32 -11.64 7.08 -18.55
CA THR A 32 -11.63 8.55 -18.55
C THR A 32 -10.28 9.08 -18.06
N ILE A 33 -9.74 8.51 -16.98
CA ILE A 33 -8.41 8.86 -16.45
C ILE A 33 -7.31 8.58 -17.48
N ALA A 34 -7.40 7.43 -18.17
CA ALA A 34 -6.46 7.05 -19.23
C ALA A 34 -6.45 8.07 -20.39
N SER A 35 -7.63 8.50 -20.84
CA SER A 35 -7.78 9.52 -21.88
C SER A 35 -7.27 10.88 -21.41
N LEU A 36 -7.61 11.29 -20.18
CA LEU A 36 -7.24 12.59 -19.61
C LEU A 36 -5.72 12.76 -19.51
N LEU A 37 -5.00 11.71 -19.10
CA LEU A 37 -3.55 11.76 -18.87
C LEU A 37 -2.73 11.24 -20.06
N GLY A 38 -3.39 10.77 -21.13
CA GLY A 38 -2.71 10.20 -22.30
C GLY A 38 -1.93 8.92 -21.99
N ILE A 39 -2.43 8.12 -21.04
CA ILE A 39 -1.77 6.91 -20.54
C ILE A 39 -2.54 5.69 -21.04
N SER A 40 -1.81 4.59 -21.29
CA SER A 40 -2.45 3.32 -21.61
C SER A 40 -3.40 2.88 -20.47
N PRO A 41 -4.65 2.45 -20.79
CA PRO A 41 -5.62 2.02 -19.79
C PRO A 41 -5.14 0.82 -18.95
N ASP A 42 -4.25 -0.01 -19.50
CA ASP A 42 -3.66 -1.13 -18.77
C ASP A 42 -2.71 -0.65 -17.67
N ARG A 43 -1.97 0.44 -17.90
CA ARG A 43 -1.11 1.06 -16.89
C ARG A 43 -1.92 1.68 -15.78
N VAL A 44 -2.99 2.41 -16.12
CA VAL A 44 -3.93 2.98 -15.15
C VAL A 44 -4.54 1.88 -14.28
N ARG A 45 -5.03 0.80 -14.89
CA ARG A 45 -5.56 -0.36 -14.17
C ARG A 45 -4.52 -0.97 -13.23
N LEU A 46 -3.27 -1.12 -13.68
CA LEU A 46 -2.19 -1.67 -12.88
C LEU A 46 -1.86 -0.81 -11.65
N TRP A 47 -1.71 0.51 -11.81
CA TRP A 47 -1.37 1.39 -10.69
C TRP A 47 -2.47 1.47 -9.66
N ILE A 48 -3.73 1.54 -10.10
CA ILE A 48 -4.88 1.49 -9.19
C ILE A 48 -4.89 0.14 -8.44
N LYS A 49 -4.68 -0.97 -9.14
CA LYS A 49 -4.61 -2.30 -8.50
C LYS A 49 -3.48 -2.37 -7.45
N ASN A 50 -2.29 -1.88 -7.79
CA ASN A 50 -1.16 -1.89 -6.87
C ASN A 50 -1.46 -1.07 -5.62
N TYR A 51 -2.06 0.11 -5.80
CA TYR A 51 -2.43 0.96 -4.68
C TYR A 51 -3.47 0.30 -3.77
N LEU A 52 -4.50 -0.33 -4.34
CA LEU A 52 -5.53 -1.03 -3.55
C LEU A 52 -4.99 -2.23 -2.77
N LEU A 53 -3.95 -2.90 -3.27
CA LEU A 53 -3.36 -4.08 -2.63
C LEU A 53 -2.27 -3.75 -1.61
N TYR A 54 -1.46 -2.73 -1.89
CA TYR A 54 -0.22 -2.45 -1.15
C TYR A 54 -0.16 -1.05 -0.54
N GLY A 55 -1.14 -0.19 -0.80
CA GLY A 55 -1.13 1.22 -0.40
C GLY A 55 -0.15 2.09 -1.19
N GLU A 56 0.55 1.53 -2.18
CA GLU A 56 1.52 2.25 -3.02
C GLU A 56 1.17 2.08 -4.51
N ALA A 57 1.17 3.17 -5.27
CA ALA A 57 0.96 3.14 -6.72
C ALA A 57 2.15 2.50 -7.46
N GLU A 58 3.33 2.58 -6.84
CA GLU A 58 4.55 1.98 -7.33
C GLU A 58 4.66 0.52 -6.90
N CYS A 59 4.95 -0.36 -7.86
CA CYS A 59 5.21 -1.76 -7.54
C CYS A 59 6.64 -1.87 -7.02
N LYS A 60 6.81 -2.22 -5.74
CA LYS A 60 8.12 -2.65 -5.21
C LYS A 60 8.62 -3.79 -6.09
N ARG A 61 9.80 -3.62 -6.70
CA ARG A 61 10.37 -4.64 -7.58
C ARG A 61 10.69 -5.89 -6.76
N GLY A 62 10.27 -7.05 -7.27
CA GLY A 62 10.51 -8.35 -6.64
C GLY A 62 9.26 -8.93 -6.00
N LYS A 63 9.21 -10.26 -5.92
CA LYS A 63 8.21 -10.96 -5.13
C LYS A 63 8.52 -10.63 -3.65
N PRO A 64 7.59 -10.08 -2.86
CA PRO A 64 7.85 -9.94 -1.43
C PRO A 64 8.23 -11.31 -0.86
N LYS A 65 9.25 -11.35 0.00
CA LYS A 65 9.68 -12.60 0.63
C LYS A 65 8.44 -13.21 1.27
N LYS A 66 8.12 -14.45 0.90
CA LYS A 66 7.05 -15.19 1.58
C LYS A 66 7.59 -15.45 2.98
N GLU A 67 6.95 -14.88 3.98
CA GLU A 67 7.31 -15.10 5.38
C GLU A 67 7.15 -16.60 5.69
N SER A 68 8.12 -17.14 6.42
CA SER A 68 7.98 -18.47 6.99
C SER A 68 6.89 -18.44 8.07
N PHE A 69 6.26 -19.58 8.33
CA PHE A 69 5.33 -19.74 9.44
C PHE A 69 5.95 -19.34 10.79
N GLU A 70 7.25 -19.62 10.96
CA GLU A 70 8.01 -19.24 12.16
C GLU A 70 8.21 -17.72 12.27
N GLU A 71 8.57 -17.06 11.16
CA GLU A 71 8.75 -15.60 11.09
C GLU A 71 7.42 -14.86 11.37
N GLU A 72 6.30 -15.38 10.85
CA GLU A 72 4.96 -14.87 11.13
C GLU A 72 4.59 -15.04 12.61
N MET A 73 4.86 -16.22 13.18
CA MET A 73 4.56 -16.49 14.59
C MET A 73 5.36 -15.61 15.55
N GLU A 74 6.64 -15.37 15.24
CA GLU A 74 7.49 -14.48 16.03
C GLU A 74 6.99 -13.03 15.97
N ARG A 75 6.63 -12.55 14.78
CA ARG A 75 6.03 -11.22 14.60
C ARG A 75 4.74 -11.07 15.39
N LEU A 76 3.83 -12.03 15.26
CA LEU A 76 2.55 -12.02 15.97
C LEU A 76 2.74 -12.07 17.49
N ARG A 77 3.75 -12.80 17.99
CA ARG A 77 4.08 -12.81 19.43
C ARG A 77 4.62 -11.46 19.89
N ALA A 78 5.49 -10.83 19.12
CA ALA A 78 6.02 -9.50 19.42
C ALA A 78 4.93 -8.43 19.42
N GLU A 79 4.04 -8.45 18.42
CA GLU A 79 2.90 -7.54 18.33
C GLU A 79 1.94 -7.74 19.50
N ASN A 80 1.61 -8.98 19.85
CA ASN A 80 0.81 -9.29 21.03
C ASN A 80 1.46 -8.78 22.34
N ALA A 81 2.77 -8.94 22.49
CA ALA A 81 3.49 -8.44 23.65
C ALA A 81 3.42 -6.91 23.74
N TYR A 82 3.63 -6.23 22.61
CA TYR A 82 3.54 -4.77 22.52
C TYR A 82 2.13 -4.26 22.85
N LEU A 83 1.09 -4.86 22.28
CA LEU A 83 -0.31 -4.50 22.55
C LEU A 83 -0.65 -4.67 24.03
N LYS A 84 -0.21 -5.77 24.66
CA LYS A 84 -0.39 -6.00 26.11
C LYS A 84 0.30 -4.94 26.96
N LEU A 85 1.52 -4.52 26.59
CA LEU A 85 2.22 -3.44 27.27
C LEU A 85 1.47 -2.10 27.14
N LEU A 86 0.96 -1.81 25.94
CA LEU A 86 0.18 -0.61 25.67
C LEU A 86 -1.11 -0.59 26.51
N MET A 87 -1.86 -1.69 26.53
CA MET A 87 -3.05 -1.84 27.36
C MET A 87 -2.72 -1.67 28.85
N LYS A 88 -1.65 -2.29 29.35
CA LYS A 88 -1.22 -2.15 30.74
C LYS A 88 -0.84 -0.70 31.08
N LYS A 89 -0.24 0.04 30.13
CA LYS A 89 0.07 1.46 30.30
C LYS A 89 -1.21 2.30 30.32
N PHE A 90 -2.18 1.99 29.47
CA PHE A 90 -3.48 2.66 29.43
C PHE A 90 -4.26 2.46 30.74
N LEU A 91 -4.40 1.22 31.20
CA LEU A 91 -5.08 0.88 32.45
C LEU A 91 -4.43 1.58 33.66
N ARG A 92 -3.09 1.63 33.70
CA ARG A 92 -2.37 2.39 34.75
C ARG A 92 -2.72 3.87 34.74
N LYS A 93 -2.82 4.49 33.56
CA LYS A 93 -3.23 5.89 33.45
C LYS A 93 -4.67 6.09 33.93
N GLU A 94 -5.58 5.18 33.61
CA GLU A 94 -6.98 5.26 34.06
C GLU A 94 -7.10 5.12 35.59
N ILE A 95 -6.36 4.19 36.20
CA ILE A 95 -6.31 4.04 37.65
C ILE A 95 -5.81 5.33 38.31
N VAL A 96 -4.71 5.91 37.82
CA VAL A 96 -4.17 7.17 38.34
C VAL A 96 -5.16 8.33 38.20
N LYS A 97 -5.94 8.38 37.11
CA LYS A 97 -7.00 9.39 36.95
C LYS A 97 -8.13 9.22 37.96
N LYS A 98 -8.49 8.00 38.33
CA LYS A 98 -9.56 7.72 39.31
C LYS A 98 -9.14 7.96 40.76
N LEU A 99 -7.83 7.99 41.04
CA LEU A 99 -7.26 8.25 42.37
C LEU A 99 -6.95 9.73 42.63
N LYS A 100 -7.17 10.60 41.64
CA LYS A 100 -7.14 12.06 41.77
C LYS A 100 -8.56 12.60 41.79
#